data_AF-A0A1I4R860-F1
#
_entry.id   AF-A0A1I4R860-F1
#
_cell.length_a   1.000
_cell.length_b   1.000
_cell.length_c   1.000
_cell.angle_alpha   90.00
_cell.angle_beta   90.00
_cell.angle_gamma   90.00
#
_symmetry.space_group_name_H-M   'P 1'
#
loop_
_entity.id
_entity.type
_entity.pdbx_description
1 polymer ?
#
loop_
_entity_poly.entity_id
_entity_poly.type
_entity_poly.pdbx_seq_one_letter_code
_entity_poly.pdbx_strand_id
1 'polypeptide(L)'
;MIDNFQHGASGNLLGGVDIATGRINRVVGLVNNKVEIVDKHPDTGERFDNYILPDWPKVNEMCNQAAHYLMGMNLHHWDIALTDHGPVIVENNEIADIDLHQHGNRKGFWSDTVEKTRCQSYPRYWHTLSMFQKISATFMRKIDQLR
;
A
#
# COMPACT_ATOMS: atom_id res chain seq x y z
N MET A 1 6.92 17.88 -1.32
CA MET A 1 5.87 16.95 -1.76
C MET A 1 5.55 16.07 -0.57
N ILE A 2 4.27 15.99 -0.18
CA ILE A 2 3.81 15.06 0.85
C ILE A 2 3.38 13.79 0.10
N ASP A 3 3.62 12.61 0.63
CA ASP A 3 3.27 11.31 0.01
C ASP A 3 1.77 10.96 0.16
N ASN A 4 1.16 11.34 1.27
CA ASN A 4 -0.23 11.04 1.55
C ASN A 4 -1.21 11.80 0.66
N PHE A 5 -2.25 11.10 0.19
CA PHE A 5 -3.29 11.70 -0.64
C PHE A 5 -4.06 12.80 0.12
N GLN A 6 -4.40 12.57 1.39
CA GLN A 6 -5.17 13.48 2.24
C GLN A 6 -6.37 14.13 1.51
N HIS A 7 -7.13 13.33 0.77
CA HIS A 7 -8.26 13.79 -0.05
C HIS A 7 -7.90 14.87 -1.10
N GLY A 8 -6.67 14.86 -1.58
CA GLY A 8 -6.11 15.81 -2.54
C GLY A 8 -5.76 17.18 -1.94
N ALA A 9 -5.76 17.33 -0.61
CA ALA A 9 -5.45 18.62 0.05
C ALA A 9 -4.04 19.15 -0.26
N SER A 10 -3.10 18.26 -0.57
CA SER A 10 -1.72 18.58 -0.96
C SER A 10 -1.52 18.72 -2.48
N GLY A 11 -2.58 18.55 -3.28
CA GLY A 11 -2.49 18.48 -4.75
C GLY A 11 -2.14 17.10 -5.30
N ASN A 12 -1.97 16.09 -4.44
CA ASN A 12 -1.72 14.72 -4.86
C ASN A 12 -2.94 14.11 -5.57
N LEU A 13 -2.67 13.14 -6.43
CA LEU A 13 -3.69 12.35 -7.14
C LEU A 13 -3.76 10.93 -6.56
N LEU A 14 -4.93 10.30 -6.70
CA LEU A 14 -5.16 8.92 -6.29
C LEU A 14 -5.58 8.09 -7.50
N GLY A 15 -4.74 7.12 -7.87
CA GLY A 15 -4.98 6.20 -8.98
C GLY A 15 -5.40 4.81 -8.51
N GLY A 16 -6.52 4.30 -9.01
CA GLY A 16 -6.87 2.88 -8.89
C GLY A 16 -6.07 2.05 -9.90
N VAL A 17 -5.45 0.97 -9.44
CA VAL A 17 -4.56 0.11 -10.25
C VAL A 17 -5.17 -1.28 -10.40
N ASP A 18 -5.21 -1.78 -11.64
CA ASP A 18 -5.49 -3.17 -11.94
C ASP A 18 -4.32 -4.04 -11.49
N ILE A 19 -4.52 -4.88 -10.48
CA ILE A 19 -3.43 -5.68 -9.88
C ILE A 19 -2.82 -6.66 -10.89
N ALA A 20 -3.61 -7.21 -11.83
CA ALA A 20 -3.11 -8.20 -12.78
C ALA A 20 -2.21 -7.58 -13.85
N THR A 21 -2.48 -6.32 -14.22
CA THR A 21 -1.82 -5.68 -15.37
C THR A 21 -0.94 -4.49 -15.02
N GLY A 22 -1.11 -3.88 -13.83
CA GLY A 22 -0.44 -2.64 -13.45
C GLY A 22 -1.03 -1.40 -14.10
N ARG A 23 -2.16 -1.54 -14.82
CA ARG A 23 -2.81 -0.43 -15.51
C ARG A 23 -3.56 0.46 -14.53
N ILE A 24 -3.41 1.76 -14.68
CA ILE A 24 -4.24 2.74 -13.98
C ILE A 24 -5.62 2.76 -14.63
N ASN A 25 -6.65 2.44 -13.86
CA ASN A 25 -8.03 2.38 -14.34
C ASN A 25 -8.79 3.70 -14.15
N ARG A 26 -8.41 4.47 -13.13
CA ARG A 26 -9.09 5.72 -12.76
C ARG A 26 -8.18 6.55 -11.89
N VAL A 27 -8.13 7.86 -12.13
CA VAL A 27 -7.42 8.81 -11.28
C VAL A 27 -8.38 9.88 -10.78
N VAL A 28 -8.23 10.28 -9.52
CA VAL A 28 -8.95 11.40 -8.92
C VAL A 28 -8.01 12.38 -8.24
N GLY A 29 -8.47 13.62 -8.13
CA GLY A 29 -7.79 14.69 -7.39
C GLY A 29 -8.80 15.70 -6.87
N LEU A 30 -8.32 16.64 -6.05
CA LEU A 30 -9.13 17.75 -5.57
C LEU A 30 -9.21 18.84 -6.65
N VAL A 31 -10.37 18.98 -7.27
CA VAL A 31 -10.66 19.99 -8.30
C VAL A 31 -11.84 20.84 -7.80
N ASN A 32 -11.66 22.16 -7.71
CA ASN A 32 -12.70 23.08 -7.23
C ASN A 32 -13.33 22.65 -5.89
N ASN A 33 -12.50 22.24 -4.93
CA ASN A 33 -12.91 21.73 -3.61
C ASN A 33 -13.79 20.46 -3.64
N LYS A 34 -13.73 19.68 -4.73
CA LYS A 34 -14.41 18.40 -4.86
C LYS A 34 -13.44 17.34 -5.38
N VAL A 35 -13.63 16.10 -4.93
CA VAL A 35 -12.87 14.96 -5.48
C VAL A 35 -13.49 14.59 -6.82
N GLU A 36 -12.79 14.91 -7.91
CA GLU A 36 -13.24 14.72 -9.28
C GLU A 36 -12.28 13.80 -10.05
N ILE A 37 -12.73 13.28 -11.19
CA ILE A 37 -11.88 12.49 -12.09
C ILE A 37 -10.86 13.41 -12.76
N VAL A 38 -9.61 12.93 -12.87
CA VAL A 38 -8.51 13.63 -13.52
C VAL A 38 -7.94 12.71 -14.61
N ASP A 39 -7.98 13.15 -15.86
CA ASP A 39 -7.54 12.33 -17.00
C ASP A 39 -6.08 12.59 -17.40
N LYS A 40 -5.50 13.70 -16.95
CA LYS A 40 -4.16 14.16 -17.32
C LYS A 40 -3.35 14.56 -16.10
N HIS A 41 -2.06 14.26 -16.13
CA HIS A 41 -1.13 14.74 -15.12
C HIS A 41 -1.03 16.28 -15.19
N PRO A 42 -1.11 17.00 -14.06
CA PRO A 42 -1.12 18.47 -14.05
C PRO A 42 0.17 19.07 -14.62
N ASP A 43 1.33 18.45 -14.34
CA ASP A 43 2.63 19.00 -14.75
C ASP A 43 3.05 18.60 -16.17
N THR A 44 2.83 17.35 -16.59
CA THR A 44 3.31 16.83 -17.88
C THR A 44 2.25 16.86 -18.97
N GLY A 45 0.96 16.94 -18.61
CA GLY A 45 -0.16 16.82 -19.53
C GLY A 45 -0.40 15.42 -20.09
N GLU A 46 0.45 14.45 -19.71
CA GLU A 46 0.32 13.04 -20.08
C GLU A 46 -1.01 12.47 -19.59
N ARG A 47 -1.64 11.63 -20.40
CA ARG A 47 -2.92 11.03 -20.02
C ARG A 47 -2.70 9.77 -19.18
N PHE A 48 -3.61 9.53 -18.25
CA PHE A 48 -3.59 8.32 -17.42
C PHE A 48 -4.31 7.13 -18.06
N ASP A 49 -5.07 7.35 -19.14
CA ASP A 49 -5.81 6.27 -19.79
C ASP A 49 -4.85 5.26 -20.43
N ASN A 50 -4.98 4.00 -19.99
CA ASN A 50 -4.10 2.91 -20.38
C ASN A 50 -2.64 3.07 -19.95
N TYR A 51 -2.33 3.99 -19.04
CA TYR A 51 -1.01 4.08 -18.45
C TYR A 51 -0.74 2.82 -17.61
N ILE A 52 0.36 2.13 -17.89
CA ILE A 52 0.81 0.95 -17.16
C ILE A 52 1.98 1.39 -16.28
N LEU A 53 1.90 1.10 -14.98
CA LEU A 53 2.98 1.40 -14.06
C LEU A 53 4.26 0.64 -14.49
N PRO A 54 5.41 1.33 -14.57
CA PRO A 54 6.66 0.69 -14.93
C PRO A 54 7.02 -0.41 -13.90
N ASP A 55 7.64 -1.48 -14.39
CA ASP A 55 8.12 -2.60 -13.58
C ASP A 55 7.07 -3.26 -12.66
N TRP A 56 5.78 -3.17 -12.99
CA TRP A 56 4.71 -3.72 -12.16
C TRP A 56 4.89 -5.20 -11.75
N PRO A 57 5.34 -6.12 -12.62
CA PRO A 57 5.65 -7.48 -12.20
C PRO A 57 6.70 -7.55 -11.08
N LYS A 58 7.75 -6.71 -11.16
CA LYS A 58 8.82 -6.63 -10.15
C LYS A 58 8.31 -6.00 -8.84
N VAL A 59 7.39 -5.04 -8.92
CA VAL A 59 6.69 -4.51 -7.73
C VAL A 59 5.95 -5.63 -7.01
N ASN A 60 5.18 -6.45 -7.72
CA ASN A 60 4.45 -7.58 -7.12
C ASN A 60 5.39 -8.63 -6.53
N GLU A 61 6.46 -8.98 -7.24
CA GLU A 61 7.49 -9.90 -6.72
C GLU A 61 8.12 -9.38 -5.43
N MET A 62 8.51 -8.10 -5.42
CA MET A 62 9.09 -7.44 -4.25
C MET A 62 8.13 -7.40 -3.06
N CYS A 63 6.86 -7.03 -3.28
CA CYS A 63 5.82 -7.06 -2.23
C CYS A 63 5.62 -8.47 -1.67
N ASN A 64 5.56 -9.47 -2.53
CA ASN A 64 5.40 -10.87 -2.12
C ASN A 64 6.60 -11.34 -1.29
N GLN A 65 7.84 -11.03 -1.71
CA GLN A 65 9.03 -11.37 -0.94
C GLN A 65 9.03 -10.63 0.42
N ALA A 66 8.79 -9.32 0.42
CA ALA A 66 8.79 -8.49 1.63
C ALA A 66 7.75 -8.93 2.66
N ALA A 67 6.57 -9.37 2.23
CA ALA A 67 5.52 -9.89 3.11
C ALA A 67 5.99 -11.11 3.94
N HIS A 68 6.93 -11.92 3.42
CA HIS A 68 7.46 -13.07 4.15
C HIS A 68 8.55 -12.72 5.15
N TYR A 69 9.14 -11.52 5.08
CA TYR A 69 10.20 -11.08 6.01
C TYR A 69 9.66 -10.43 7.28
N LEU A 70 8.47 -9.82 7.23
CA LEU A 70 7.90 -9.08 8.36
C LEU A 70 6.99 -9.97 9.21
N MET A 71 7.60 -10.85 10.01
CA MET A 71 6.85 -11.77 10.85
C MET A 71 5.84 -11.08 11.76
N GLY A 72 4.62 -11.62 11.72
CA GLY A 72 3.52 -11.24 12.58
C GLY A 72 2.69 -10.09 12.05
N MET A 73 3.13 -9.34 11.04
CA MET A 73 2.27 -8.40 10.35
C MET A 73 1.57 -9.16 9.23
N ASN A 74 0.24 -9.24 9.27
CA ASN A 74 -0.53 -10.04 8.31
C ASN A 74 -1.21 -9.18 7.24
N LEU A 75 -1.16 -7.86 7.40
CA LEU A 75 -1.64 -6.87 6.44
C LEU A 75 -0.57 -5.79 6.32
N HIS A 76 -0.14 -5.54 5.09
CA HIS A 76 0.94 -4.61 4.76
C HIS A 76 0.42 -3.54 3.83
N HIS A 77 0.88 -2.32 4.03
CA HIS A 77 0.58 -1.21 3.15
C HIS A 77 1.91 -0.55 2.82
N TRP A 78 2.35 -0.75 1.58
CA TRP A 78 3.69 -0.40 1.16
C TRP A 78 3.67 0.87 0.34
N ASP A 79 4.56 1.79 0.68
CA ASP A 79 4.88 2.92 -0.18
C ASP A 79 6.09 2.53 -1.03
N ILE A 80 5.92 2.57 -2.34
CA ILE A 80 6.89 2.08 -3.31
C ILE A 80 7.17 3.18 -4.32
N ALA A 81 8.43 3.59 -4.39
CA ALA A 81 8.90 4.49 -5.43
C ALA A 81 9.23 3.67 -6.69
N LEU A 82 8.68 4.08 -7.83
CA LEU A 82 9.07 3.55 -9.14
C LEU A 82 10.19 4.42 -9.70
N THR A 83 11.37 3.84 -9.91
CA THR A 83 12.57 4.58 -10.34
C THR A 83 13.17 3.98 -11.61
N ASP A 84 14.12 4.68 -12.24
CA ASP A 84 14.91 4.20 -13.37
C ASP A 84 15.87 3.04 -13.01
N HIS A 85 16.09 2.78 -11.73
CA HIS A 85 16.81 1.61 -11.22
C HIS A 85 15.87 0.48 -10.75
N GLY A 86 14.56 0.63 -10.95
CA GLY A 86 13.52 -0.30 -10.53
C GLY A 86 12.76 0.15 -9.27
N PRO A 87 11.80 -0.65 -8.80
CA PRO A 87 10.98 -0.30 -7.65
C PRO A 87 11.77 -0.38 -6.33
N VAL A 88 11.51 0.54 -5.41
CA VAL A 88 12.14 0.64 -4.09
C VAL A 88 11.06 0.78 -3.02
N ILE A 89 11.08 -0.10 -2.01
CA ILE A 89 10.23 0.07 -0.80
C ILE A 89 10.76 1.26 0.00
N VAL A 90 9.89 2.23 0.27
CA VAL A 90 10.20 3.42 1.06
C VAL A 90 9.69 3.27 2.49
N GLU A 91 8.44 2.83 2.65
CA GLU A 91 7.79 2.68 3.95
C GLU A 91 6.86 1.46 3.98
N ASN A 92 6.65 0.90 5.19
CA ASN A 92 5.53 0.03 5.48
C ASN A 92 4.65 0.62 6.58
N ASN A 93 3.36 0.74 6.29
CA ASN A 93 2.34 1.18 7.21
C ASN A 93 1.52 0.00 7.77
N GLU A 94 1.51 -0.16 9.10
CA GLU A 94 0.71 -1.18 9.80
C GLU A 94 -0.80 -0.89 9.70
N ILE A 95 -1.17 0.39 9.57
CA ILE A 95 -2.54 0.87 9.43
C ILE A 95 -2.57 1.71 8.17
N ALA A 96 -3.47 1.39 7.25
CA ALA A 96 -3.70 2.24 6.09
C ALA A 96 -5.12 2.75 6.03
N ASP A 97 -5.23 3.78 5.20
CA ASP A 97 -6.45 4.35 4.69
C ASP A 97 -7.00 3.43 3.58
N ILE A 98 -7.63 2.32 3.99
CA ILE A 98 -8.26 1.35 3.06
C ILE A 98 -9.32 2.03 2.18
N ASP A 99 -9.90 3.12 2.64
CA ASP A 99 -10.80 3.98 1.87
C ASP A 99 -10.14 4.52 0.59
N LEU A 100 -8.82 4.75 0.56
CA LEU A 100 -8.11 5.15 -0.66
C LEU A 100 -8.26 4.10 -1.76
N HIS A 101 -8.10 2.82 -1.43
CA HIS A 101 -8.32 1.73 -2.39
C HIS A 101 -9.78 1.68 -2.84
N GLN A 102 -10.74 1.98 -1.96
CA GLN A 102 -12.15 2.01 -2.31
C GLN A 102 -12.50 3.19 -3.21
N HIS A 103 -11.93 4.36 -2.94
CA HIS A 103 -12.10 5.58 -3.72
C HIS A 103 -11.48 5.45 -5.10
N GLY A 104 -10.24 4.97 -5.20
CA GLY A 104 -9.55 4.77 -6.47
C GLY A 104 -10.26 3.74 -7.36
N ASN A 105 -10.61 2.58 -6.79
CA ASN A 105 -11.15 1.45 -7.55
C ASN A 105 -12.69 1.41 -7.65
N ARG A 106 -13.41 2.32 -6.99
CA ARG A 106 -14.89 2.36 -6.92
C ARG A 106 -15.50 1.03 -6.47
N LYS A 107 -14.80 0.32 -5.60
CA LYS A 107 -15.16 -1.02 -5.12
C LYS A 107 -14.97 -1.09 -3.61
N GLY A 108 -15.93 -1.69 -2.90
CA GLY A 108 -15.76 -1.99 -1.48
C GLY A 108 -14.60 -2.97 -1.27
N PHE A 109 -13.70 -2.63 -0.36
CA PHE A 109 -12.53 -3.46 -0.04
C PHE A 109 -12.57 -3.99 1.40
N TRP A 110 -13.25 -3.27 2.29
CA TRP A 110 -13.47 -3.71 3.66
C TRP A 110 -14.33 -4.98 3.72
N SER A 111 -13.86 -5.97 4.49
CA SER A 111 -14.54 -7.25 4.69
C SER A 111 -14.16 -7.86 6.05
N ASP A 112 -14.93 -8.85 6.52
CA ASP A 112 -14.63 -9.59 7.75
C ASP A 112 -13.24 -10.24 7.71
N THR A 113 -12.80 -10.70 6.52
CA THR A 113 -11.47 -11.28 6.33
C THR A 113 -10.38 -10.23 6.55
N VAL A 114 -10.53 -9.04 5.97
CA VAL A 114 -9.57 -7.93 6.17
C VAL A 114 -9.54 -7.53 7.64
N GLU A 115 -10.70 -7.39 8.28
CA GLU A 115 -10.77 -6.99 9.69
C GLU A 115 -10.15 -8.02 10.63
N LYS A 116 -10.43 -9.31 10.40
CA LYS A 116 -9.81 -10.40 11.15
C LYS A 116 -8.29 -10.41 10.98
N THR A 117 -7.80 -10.27 9.76
CA THR A 117 -6.37 -10.24 9.44
C THR A 117 -5.67 -9.05 10.11
N ARG A 118 -6.31 -7.88 10.06
CA ARG A 118 -5.84 -6.64 10.73
C ARG A 118 -5.75 -6.81 12.24
N CYS A 119 -6.78 -7.37 12.89
CA CYS A 119 -6.79 -7.64 14.32
C CYS A 119 -5.72 -8.66 14.75
N GLN A 120 -5.37 -9.58 13.85
CA GLN A 120 -4.36 -10.61 14.05
C GLN A 120 -2.95 -10.16 13.67
N SER A 121 -2.66 -8.86 13.51
CA SER A 121 -1.30 -8.35 13.24
C SER A 121 -0.55 -7.99 14.53
N TYR A 122 0.75 -8.29 14.58
CA TYR A 122 1.60 -8.46 15.77
C TYR A 122 1.55 -7.31 16.76
N PRO A 123 1.53 -6.04 16.33
CA PRO A 123 1.47 -4.93 17.29
C PRO A 123 0.17 -4.94 18.11
N ARG A 124 -0.92 -5.50 17.59
CA ARG A 124 -2.24 -5.51 18.25
C ARG A 124 -2.47 -6.70 19.16
N TYR A 125 -2.00 -7.88 18.78
CA TYR A 125 -2.20 -9.08 19.60
C TYR A 125 -0.98 -9.45 20.45
N TRP A 126 0.11 -8.68 20.41
CA TRP A 126 1.26 -8.87 21.31
C TRP A 126 0.83 -9.00 22.78
N HIS A 127 -0.17 -8.21 23.20
CA HIS A 127 -0.69 -8.26 24.57
C HIS A 127 -1.45 -9.55 24.89
N THR A 128 -2.01 -10.25 23.89
CA THR A 128 -2.74 -11.51 24.05
C THR A 128 -1.82 -12.74 24.03
N LEU A 129 -0.55 -12.57 23.64
CA LEU A 129 0.43 -13.66 23.61
C LEU A 129 0.90 -14.08 25.00
N SER A 130 1.07 -15.39 25.18
CA SER A 130 1.74 -15.97 26.35
C SER A 130 3.21 -15.55 26.42
N MET A 131 3.80 -15.67 27.62
CA MET A 131 5.22 -15.37 27.82
C MET A 131 6.14 -16.20 26.92
N PHE A 132 5.81 -17.49 26.71
CA PHE A 132 6.57 -18.36 25.82
C PHE A 132 6.52 -17.88 24.36
N GLN A 133 5.34 -17.52 23.85
CA GLN A 133 5.20 -16.99 22.49
C GLN A 133 5.96 -15.67 22.29
N LYS A 134 5.96 -14.78 23.29
CA LYS A 134 6.73 -13.52 23.27
C LYS A 134 8.23 -13.76 23.21
N ILE A 135 8.75 -14.71 23.98
CA ILE A 135 10.17 -15.11 23.96
C ILE A 135 10.54 -15.65 22.59
N SER A 136 9.76 -16.61 22.06
CA SER A 136 10.02 -17.22 20.75
C SER A 136 10.01 -16.20 19.62
N ALA A 137 9.05 -15.27 19.59
CA ALA A 137 9.00 -14.25 18.55
C ALA A 137 10.11 -13.20 18.65
N THR A 138 10.52 -12.86 19.88
CA THR A 138 11.69 -11.97 20.08
C THR A 138 12.96 -12.65 19.60
N PHE A 139 13.10 -13.95 19.84
CA PHE A 139 14.19 -14.76 19.32
C PHE A 139 14.17 -14.82 17.79
N MET A 140 13.01 -15.10 17.19
CA MET A 140 12.86 -15.14 15.73
C MET A 140 13.17 -13.77 15.08
N ARG A 141 12.72 -12.65 15.67
CA ARG A 141 13.08 -11.29 15.22
C ARG A 141 14.60 -11.05 15.25
N LYS A 142 15.31 -11.57 16.26
CA LYS A 142 16.77 -11.47 16.32
C LYS A 142 17.46 -12.29 15.22
N ILE A 143 16.90 -13.45 14.85
CA ILE A 143 17.41 -14.25 13.73
C ILE A 143 17.23 -13.51 12.41
N ASP A 144 16.07 -12.89 12.18
CA ASP A 144 15.80 -12.16 10.95
C ASP A 144 16.74 -10.97 10.75
N GLN A 145 17.13 -10.26 11.83
CA GLN A 145 18.11 -9.17 11.76
C GLN A 145 19.54 -9.62 11.41
N LEU A 146 19.83 -10.92 11.44
CA LEU A 146 21.14 -11.49 11.08
C LEU A 146 21.22 -11.92 9.61
N ARG A 147 20.14 -11.77 8.84
CA ARG A 147 20.07 -12.02 7.39
C ARG A 147 20.16 -10.71 6.61
#